data_AF-A0AAV9Z177-F1
#
_entry.id   AF-A0AAV9Z177-F1
#
_cell.length_a   1.000
_cell.length_b   1.000
_cell.length_c   1.000
_cell.angle_alpha   90.00
_cell.angle_beta   90.00
_cell.angle_gamma   90.00
#
_symmetry.space_group_name_H-M   'P 1'
#
loop_
_entity.id
_entity.type
_entity.pdbx_description
1 polymer ?
#
loop_
_entity_poly.entity_id
_entity_poly.type
_entity_poly.pdbx_seq_one_letter_code
_entity_poly.pdbx_strand_id
1 'polypeptide(L)'
;NKNSLLFITDVKGASPSSDRLKTIRRLTFAFFFELQQENSLPETWGKASLTIKHRFRATIESAIPELRLCADQWKTEKLASITYSTWRGTH
;
A
#
# COMPACT_ATOMS: atom_id res chain seq x y z
N ASN A 1 -0.93 15.20 -8.62
CA ASN A 1 -0.82 16.07 -7.44
C ASN A 1 0.12 15.41 -6.42
N LYS A 2 0.93 16.23 -5.72
CA LYS A 2 2.20 15.93 -5.01
C LYS A 2 2.36 14.54 -4.36
N ASN A 3 3.55 13.98 -4.56
CA ASN A 3 4.11 12.72 -4.02
C ASN A 3 3.59 12.34 -2.62
N SER A 4 2.54 11.53 -2.55
CA SER A 4 1.74 11.28 -1.33
C SER A 4 2.29 10.21 -0.38
N LEU A 5 3.50 9.70 -0.60
CA LEU A 5 4.11 8.63 0.21
C LEU A 5 5.20 9.14 1.17
N LEU A 6 5.27 10.44 1.42
CA LEU A 6 6.28 11.08 2.27
C LEU A 6 6.25 10.64 3.75
N PHE A 7 5.19 9.95 4.18
CA PHE A 7 5.10 9.36 5.52
C PHE A 7 5.87 8.03 5.65
N ILE A 8 6.24 7.41 4.52
CA ILE A 8 7.14 6.26 4.50
C ILE A 8 8.54 6.82 4.77
N THR A 9 9.19 6.30 5.79
CA THR A 9 10.56 6.63 6.17
C THR A 9 11.29 5.32 6.37
N ASP A 10 12.58 5.28 6.02
CA ASP A 10 13.40 4.11 6.30
C ASP A 10 13.69 3.97 7.81
N VAL A 11 14.45 2.92 8.15
CA VAL A 11 14.80 2.59 9.55
C VAL A 11 15.61 3.69 10.25
N LYS A 12 16.21 4.63 9.50
CA LYS A 12 16.98 5.76 9.99
C LYS A 12 16.19 7.07 9.95
N GLY A 13 14.91 7.03 9.59
CA GLY A 13 14.04 8.19 9.47
C GLY A 13 14.22 8.97 8.17
N ALA A 14 14.98 8.46 7.20
CA ALA A 14 15.18 9.11 5.91
C ALA A 14 14.02 8.82 4.95
N SER A 15 13.68 9.80 4.11
CA SER A 15 12.70 9.61 3.04
C SER A 15 13.20 8.59 2.02
N PRO A 16 12.35 7.62 1.60
CA PRO A 16 12.70 6.68 0.55
C PRO A 16 13.04 7.40 -0.76
N SER A 17 13.99 6.84 -1.52
CA SER A 17 14.30 7.34 -2.85
C SER A 17 13.10 7.26 -3.79
N SER A 18 13.10 8.08 -4.85
CA SER A 18 12.04 8.07 -5.86
C SER A 18 11.81 6.67 -6.45
N ASP A 19 12.88 5.93 -6.72
CA ASP A 19 12.76 4.57 -7.27
C ASP A 19 12.23 3.56 -6.25
N ARG A 20 12.55 3.72 -4.96
CA ARG A 20 11.93 2.92 -3.91
C ARG A 20 10.42 3.18 -3.83
N LEU A 21 9.99 4.44 -3.90
CA LEU A 21 8.58 4.81 -3.92
C LEU A 21 7.84 4.23 -5.14
N LYS A 22 8.47 4.20 -6.32
CA LYS A 22 7.92 3.54 -7.52
C LYS A 22 7.75 2.05 -7.30
N THR A 23 8.75 1.38 -6.74
CA THR A 23 8.69 -0.06 -6.42
C THR A 23 7.55 -0.37 -5.46
N ILE A 24 7.40 0.42 -4.40
CA ILE A 24 6.29 0.28 -3.44
C ILE A 24 4.94 0.38 -4.15
N ARG A 25 4.74 1.43 -4.97
CA ARG A 25 3.49 1.59 -5.74
C ARG A 25 3.23 0.42 -6.67
N ARG A 26 4.25 -0.06 -7.39
CA ARG A 26 4.13 -1.17 -8.33
C ARG A 26 3.68 -2.46 -7.63
N LEU A 27 4.28 -2.79 -6.49
CA LEU A 27 3.87 -3.94 -5.67
C LEU A 27 2.42 -3.80 -5.20
N THR A 28 2.06 -2.59 -4.77
CA THR A 28 0.71 -2.31 -4.27
C THR A 28 -0.34 -2.44 -5.38
N PHE A 29 -0.02 -1.98 -6.59
CA PHE A 29 -0.90 -2.11 -7.75
C PHE A 29 -1.02 -3.55 -8.22
N ALA A 30 0.08 -4.32 -8.19
CA ALA A 30 0.04 -5.75 -8.51
C ALA A 30 -0.95 -6.50 -7.60
N PHE A 31 -0.95 -6.21 -6.30
CA PHE A 31 -1.91 -6.79 -5.37
C PHE A 31 -3.37 -6.41 -5.72
N PHE A 32 -3.63 -5.17 -6.12
CA PHE A 32 -4.99 -4.78 -6.54
C PHE A 32 -5.44 -5.47 -7.83
N PHE A 33 -4.53 -5.71 -8.77
CA PHE A 33 -4.82 -6.52 -9.95
C PHE A 33 -5.14 -7.97 -9.60
N GLU A 34 -4.44 -8.58 -8.62
CA GLU A 34 -4.79 -9.92 -8.13
C GLU A 34 -6.21 -9.94 -7.56
N LEU A 35 -6.57 -8.97 -6.70
CA LEU A 35 -7.95 -8.85 -6.19
C LEU A 35 -8.97 -8.67 -7.31
N GLN A 36 -8.61 -7.95 -8.39
CA GLN A 36 -9.48 -7.78 -9.56
C GLN A 36 -9.74 -9.11 -10.26
N GLN A 37 -8.70 -9.89 -10.50
CA GLN A 37 -8.80 -11.21 -11.14
C GLN A 37 -9.61 -12.19 -10.28
N GLU A 38 -9.50 -12.07 -8.96
CA GLU A 38 -10.27 -12.84 -7.97
C GLU A 38 -11.72 -12.34 -7.78
N ASN A 39 -12.18 -11.32 -8.52
CA ASN A 39 -13.48 -10.63 -8.31
C ASN A 39 -13.72 -10.20 -6.84
N SER A 40 -12.63 -9.89 -6.12
CA SER A 40 -12.61 -9.59 -4.69
C SER A 40 -12.28 -8.12 -4.40
N LEU A 41 -12.36 -7.25 -5.42
CA LEU A 41 -12.12 -5.82 -5.26
C LEU A 41 -13.21 -5.16 -4.40
N PRO A 42 -12.84 -4.41 -3.35
CA PRO A 42 -13.81 -3.64 -2.59
C PRO A 42 -14.24 -2.36 -3.33
N GLU A 43 -15.41 -1.83 -3.04
CA GLU A 43 -15.87 -0.57 -3.65
C GLU A 43 -14.92 0.60 -3.32
N THR A 44 -14.51 0.69 -2.06
CA THR A 44 -13.49 1.59 -1.54
C THR A 44 -12.58 0.84 -0.58
N TRP A 45 -11.33 1.28 -0.40
CA TRP A 45 -10.41 0.61 0.53
C TRP A 45 -10.97 0.54 1.96
N GLY A 46 -11.69 1.58 2.40
CA GLY A 46 -12.35 1.59 3.71
C GLY A 46 -13.32 0.41 3.91
N LYS A 47 -14.03 0.03 2.85
CA LYS A 47 -14.99 -1.08 2.79
C LYS A 47 -14.33 -2.46 2.56
N ALA A 48 -13.00 -2.53 2.44
CA ALA A 48 -12.30 -3.82 2.31
C ALA A 48 -12.54 -4.70 3.54
N SER A 49 -12.75 -6.00 3.29
CA SER A 49 -12.93 -6.99 4.37
C SER A 49 -11.66 -7.10 5.23
N LEU A 50 -11.81 -7.58 6.46
CA LEU A 50 -10.68 -7.84 7.35
C LEU A 50 -9.68 -8.80 6.71
N THR A 51 -10.16 -9.82 5.99
CA THR A 51 -9.32 -10.78 5.26
C THR A 51 -8.47 -10.10 4.19
N ILE A 52 -9.06 -9.20 3.39
CA ILE A 52 -8.33 -8.46 2.34
C ILE A 52 -7.30 -7.52 2.98
N LYS A 53 -7.67 -6.79 4.03
CA LYS A 53 -6.74 -5.91 4.76
C LYS A 53 -5.58 -6.70 5.36
N HIS A 54 -5.85 -7.88 5.92
CA HIS A 54 -4.81 -8.75 6.46
C HIS A 54 -3.88 -9.28 5.36
N ARG A 55 -4.42 -9.79 4.25
CA ARG A 55 -3.62 -10.23 3.09
C ARG A 55 -2.73 -9.10 2.57
N PHE A 56 -3.29 -7.91 2.41
CA PHE A 56 -2.53 -6.73 1.96
C PHE A 56 -1.36 -6.44 2.90
N ARG A 57 -1.62 -6.35 4.21
CA ARG A 57 -0.58 -6.07 5.21
C ARG A 57 0.52 -7.13 5.17
N ALA A 58 0.15 -8.41 5.19
CA ALA A 58 1.11 -9.50 5.15
C ALA A 58 2.00 -9.45 3.89
N THR A 59 1.42 -9.22 2.71
CA THR A 59 2.16 -9.11 1.45
C THR A 59 3.09 -7.90 1.44
N ILE A 60 2.57 -6.73 1.82
CA ILE A 60 3.31 -5.45 1.73
C ILE A 60 4.40 -5.35 2.79
N GLU A 61 4.13 -5.75 4.04
CA GLU A 61 5.12 -5.70 5.13
C GLU A 61 6.21 -6.76 4.99
N SER A 62 5.92 -7.89 4.33
CA SER A 62 6.93 -8.88 3.96
C SER A 62 7.90 -8.33 2.91
N ALA A 63 7.40 -7.57 1.93
CA ALA A 63 8.21 -7.01 0.85
C ALA A 63 8.90 -5.68 1.20
N ILE A 64 8.36 -4.91 2.14
CA ILE A 64 8.80 -3.56 2.50
C ILE A 64 8.98 -3.48 4.02
N PRO A 65 10.15 -3.92 4.53
CA PRO A 65 10.44 -3.94 5.97
C PRO A 65 10.29 -2.58 6.67
N GLU A 66 10.45 -1.48 5.93
CA GLU A 66 10.30 -0.11 6.43
C GLU A 66 8.89 0.16 6.99
N LEU A 67 7.87 -0.56 6.52
CA LEU A 67 6.49 -0.44 7.00
C LEU A 67 6.22 -1.27 8.26
N ARG A 68 7.05 -2.27 8.55
CA ARG A 68 6.92 -3.18 9.71
C ARG A 68 7.26 -2.51 11.04
N LEU A 69 8.04 -1.42 11.02
CA LEU A 69 8.55 -0.75 12.22
C LEU A 69 7.56 0.22 12.88
N CYS A 70 6.35 0.35 12.33
CA CYS A 70 5.38 1.35 12.81
C CYS A 70 4.34 0.70 13.71
N ALA A 71 4.21 1.23 14.93
CA ALA A 71 3.14 0.85 15.85
C ALA A 71 1.77 0.99 15.15
N ASP A 72 0.88 0.04 15.38
CA ASP A 72 -0.50 0.02 14.87
C ASP A 72 -0.67 -0.05 13.34
N GLN A 73 0.39 -0.35 12.58
CA GLN A 73 0.31 -0.59 11.12
C GLN A 73 -0.29 0.59 10.32
N TRP A 74 -0.33 1.79 10.91
CA TRP A 74 -1.05 2.92 10.33
C TRP A 74 -0.45 3.36 8.98
N LYS A 75 0.86 3.19 8.78
CA LYS A 75 1.52 3.49 7.50
C LYS A 75 1.05 2.57 6.39
N THR A 76 0.90 1.27 6.68
CA THR A 76 0.42 0.27 5.73
C THR A 76 -1.02 0.60 5.29
N GLU A 77 -1.89 0.96 6.24
CA GLU A 77 -3.28 1.36 5.92
C GLU A 77 -3.37 2.69 5.17
N LYS A 78 -2.53 3.66 5.53
CA LYS A 78 -2.46 4.94 4.83
C LYS A 78 -1.96 4.76 3.39
N LEU A 79 -0.93 3.93 3.20
CA LEU A 79 -0.42 3.54 1.89
C LEU A 79 -1.55 2.97 1.04
N ALA A 80 -2.22 1.93 1.54
CA ALA A 80 -3.31 1.25 0.83
C ALA A 80 -4.40 2.22 0.39
N SER A 81 -4.87 3.09 1.28
CA SER A 81 -5.93 4.07 0.99
C SER A 81 -5.55 5.02 -0.14
N ILE A 82 -4.31 5.52 -0.14
CA ILE A 82 -3.79 6.45 -1.14
C ILE A 82 -3.60 5.76 -2.49
N THR A 83 -2.93 4.61 -2.49
CA THR A 83 -2.63 3.88 -3.72
C THR A 83 -3.87 3.29 -4.34
N TYR A 84 -4.84 2.83 -3.55
CA TYR A 84 -6.10 2.28 -4.04
C TYR A 84 -6.91 3.34 -4.79
N SER A 85 -7.06 4.52 -4.18
CA SER A 85 -7.75 5.66 -4.80
C SER A 85 -7.04 6.09 -6.09
N THR A 86 -5.70 6.07 -6.10
CA THR A 86 -4.92 6.37 -7.31
C THR A 86 -5.14 5.33 -8.39
N TRP A 87 -5.06 4.03 -8.05
CA TRP A 87 -5.18 2.92 -8.98
C TRP A 87 -6.57 2.85 -9.62
N ARG A 88 -7.65 3.06 -8.85
CA ARG A 88 -9.04 3.14 -9.33
C ARG A 88 -9.32 4.36 -10.20
N GLY A 89 -8.53 5.42 -10.07
CA GLY A 89 -8.65 6.60 -10.92
C GLY A 89 -7.96 6.40 -12.28
N THR A 90 -7.11 5.38 -12.42
CA THR A 90 -6.30 5.14 -13.62
C THR A 90 -6.68 3.86 -14.37
N HIS A 91 -7.48 2.97 -13.77
CA HIS A 91 -7.96 1.71 -14.34
C HIS A 91 -9.45 1.54 -14.05
#